data_AF-A0AAC9HLS4-F1
#
_entry.id   AF-A0AAC9HLS4-F1
#
_cell.length_a   1.000
_cell.length_b   1.000
_cell.length_c   1.000
_cell.angle_alpha   90.00
_cell.angle_beta   90.00
_cell.angle_gamma   90.00
#
_symmetry.space_group_name_H-M   'P 1'
#
loop_
_entity.id
_entity.type
_entity.pdbx_description
1 polymer ?
#
loop_
_entity_poly.entity_id
_entity_poly.type
_entity_poly.pdbx_seq_one_letter_code
_entity_poly.pdbx_strand_id
1 'polypeptide(L)'
;MTATAGFPDGPYGVWRGQVFRVATAGPGRVVLTVLHGDPVPAGFQARANGRVVGKVAESELFERFSLSTYGLVDGERYLVTGEDGDRLQLSWTGRDAVRARELGLTVYERTGFFGSATRAELVALWQQRTETARADDVRSDADRPLRTEAELRQAISAAVIASVPPPWRAVDLEFREVGGHAELICRSVGADGAARFWSPHPAVSQAFGELRTTSAASERGVWLAAALRVRPDGSPGGISHDDETTWFVPPPIAALDTEISRHPRPEDARPAWWRALTNNRR
;
A
#
# COMPACT_ATOMS: atom_id res chain seq x y z
N MET A 1 8.37 -2.97 -26.52
CA MET A 1 8.01 -1.76 -25.76
C MET A 1 7.17 -2.18 -24.58
N THR A 2 7.80 -2.40 -23.44
CA THR A 2 7.13 -2.67 -22.17
C THR A 2 6.50 -1.35 -21.74
N ALA A 3 5.18 -1.26 -21.67
CA ALA A 3 4.52 -0.10 -21.10
C ALA A 3 5.05 0.07 -19.67
N THR A 4 5.68 1.20 -19.37
CA THR A 4 6.03 1.57 -18.00
C THR A 4 4.71 1.59 -17.22
N ALA A 5 4.48 0.57 -16.40
CA ALA A 5 3.30 0.52 -15.57
C ALA A 5 3.36 1.74 -14.65
N GLY A 6 2.42 2.68 -14.82
CA GLY A 6 2.29 3.83 -13.94
C GLY A 6 2.08 3.39 -12.49
N PHE A 7 2.23 4.34 -11.55
CA PHE A 7 2.02 4.07 -10.13
C PHE A 7 0.69 3.34 -9.88
N PRO A 8 0.64 2.41 -8.92
CA PRO A 8 -0.54 1.63 -8.59
C PRO A 8 -1.60 2.45 -7.82
N ASP A 9 -1.78 3.72 -8.17
CA ASP A 9 -2.55 4.68 -7.37
C ASP A 9 -4.01 4.74 -7.80
N GLY A 10 -4.92 4.64 -6.85
CA GLY A 10 -6.36 4.70 -7.09
C GLY A 10 -7.14 3.63 -6.32
N PRO A 11 -8.40 3.37 -6.72
CA PRO A 11 -9.30 2.45 -6.03
C PRO A 11 -9.07 0.98 -6.38
N TYR A 12 -9.09 0.13 -5.36
CA TYR A 12 -8.91 -1.31 -5.42
C TYR A 12 -9.95 -2.05 -4.58
N GLY A 13 -10.08 -3.34 -4.86
CA GLY A 13 -10.87 -4.24 -4.04
C GLY A 13 -10.39 -5.67 -4.13
N VAL A 14 -10.71 -6.45 -3.11
CA VAL A 14 -10.38 -7.87 -3.02
C VAL A 14 -11.62 -8.67 -3.39
N TRP A 15 -11.50 -9.55 -4.38
CA TRP A 15 -12.56 -10.48 -4.79
C TRP A 15 -11.96 -11.88 -4.92
N ARG A 16 -12.52 -12.85 -4.19
CA ARG A 16 -12.03 -14.25 -4.17
C ARG A 16 -10.52 -14.35 -3.89
N GLY A 17 -10.04 -13.57 -2.93
CA GLY A 17 -8.63 -13.55 -2.51
C GLY A 17 -7.64 -12.87 -3.46
N GLN A 18 -8.08 -12.30 -4.58
CA GLN A 18 -7.25 -11.56 -5.53
C GLN A 18 -7.56 -10.07 -5.50
N VAL A 19 -6.53 -9.24 -5.70
CA VAL A 19 -6.66 -7.77 -5.77
C VAL A 19 -6.98 -7.34 -7.19
N PHE A 20 -7.94 -6.43 -7.34
CA PHE A 20 -8.31 -5.83 -8.62
C PHE A 20 -8.36 -4.32 -8.51
N ARG A 21 -8.07 -3.62 -9.62
CA ARG A 21 -8.47 -2.22 -9.73
C ARG A 21 -9.98 -2.15 -9.91
N VAL A 22 -10.63 -1.27 -9.15
CA VAL A 22 -12.09 -1.14 -9.09
C VAL A 22 -12.55 0.14 -9.78
N ALA A 23 -13.63 0.07 -10.55
CA ALA A 23 -14.36 1.24 -11.04
C ALA A 23 -15.86 1.03 -10.90
N THR A 24 -16.62 2.09 -10.62
CA THR A 24 -18.09 2.02 -10.55
C THR A 24 -18.69 1.66 -11.91
N ALA A 25 -19.63 0.72 -11.92
CA ALA A 25 -20.30 0.23 -13.15
C ALA A 25 -21.80 0.54 -13.19
N GLY A 26 -22.30 1.31 -12.23
CA GLY A 26 -23.72 1.55 -11.96
C GLY A 26 -24.07 1.24 -10.50
N PRO A 27 -25.35 1.37 -10.09
CA PRO A 27 -25.78 1.13 -8.72
C PRO A 27 -25.42 -0.29 -8.24
N GLY A 28 -24.67 -0.39 -7.13
CA GLY A 28 -24.28 -1.66 -6.49
C GLY A 28 -23.41 -2.59 -7.35
N ARG A 29 -22.80 -2.08 -8.43
CA ARG A 29 -22.00 -2.87 -9.37
C ARG A 29 -20.65 -2.22 -9.61
N VAL A 30 -19.64 -3.06 -9.73
CA VAL A 30 -18.26 -2.63 -10.01
C VAL A 30 -17.70 -3.37 -11.21
N VAL A 31 -16.79 -2.70 -11.93
CA VAL A 31 -15.89 -3.33 -12.88
C VAL A 31 -14.57 -3.61 -12.16
N LEU A 32 -14.17 -4.88 -12.18
CA LEU A 32 -12.86 -5.34 -11.74
C LEU A 32 -11.93 -5.41 -12.93
N THR A 33 -10.75 -4.81 -12.82
CA THR A 33 -9.68 -4.94 -13.81
C THR A 33 -8.56 -5.81 -13.24
N VAL A 34 -8.19 -6.86 -13.97
CA VAL A 34 -7.04 -7.71 -13.64
C VAL A 34 -5.77 -6.88 -13.70
N LEU A 35 -4.92 -7.00 -12.69
CA LEU A 35 -3.63 -6.33 -12.65
C LEU A 35 -2.63 -7.03 -13.57
N HIS A 36 -1.59 -6.32 -14.00
CA HIS A 36 -0.61 -6.89 -14.90
C HIS A 36 0.14 -8.05 -14.22
N GLY A 37 0.19 -9.21 -14.87
CA GLY A 37 0.84 -10.41 -14.35
C GLY A 37 -0.03 -11.28 -13.43
N ASP A 38 -1.20 -10.78 -13.02
CA ASP A 38 -2.13 -11.54 -12.19
C ASP A 38 -2.94 -12.56 -13.02
N PRO A 39 -3.37 -13.68 -12.40
CA PRO A 39 -4.22 -14.66 -13.08
C PRO A 39 -5.56 -14.04 -13.49
N VAL A 40 -6.07 -14.48 -14.65
CA VAL A 40 -7.36 -14.04 -15.18
C VAL A 40 -8.47 -14.95 -14.63
N PRO A 41 -9.45 -14.42 -13.88
CA PRO A 41 -10.56 -15.23 -13.40
C PRO A 41 -11.48 -15.67 -14.54
N ALA A 42 -12.13 -16.82 -14.36
CA ALA A 42 -13.12 -17.32 -15.31
C ALA A 42 -14.25 -16.29 -15.55
N GLY A 43 -14.63 -16.09 -16.81
CA GLY A 43 -15.68 -15.15 -17.21
C GLY A 43 -15.24 -13.69 -17.39
N PHE A 44 -13.99 -13.35 -17.05
CA PHE A 44 -13.43 -12.04 -17.37
C PHE A 44 -13.08 -11.96 -18.87
N GLN A 45 -13.24 -10.77 -19.45
CA GLN A 45 -13.09 -10.54 -20.88
C GLN A 45 -12.03 -9.48 -21.17
N ALA A 46 -11.20 -9.73 -22.18
CA ALA A 46 -10.29 -8.73 -22.73
C ALA A 46 -11.07 -7.62 -23.44
N ARG A 47 -10.65 -6.37 -23.24
CA ARG A 47 -11.15 -5.19 -23.93
C ARG A 47 -10.19 -4.79 -25.05
N ALA A 48 -10.65 -3.95 -25.97
CA ALA A 48 -9.85 -3.44 -27.08
C ALA A 48 -8.55 -2.73 -26.65
N ASN A 49 -8.53 -2.17 -25.43
CA ASN A 49 -7.34 -1.53 -24.83
C ASN A 49 -6.41 -2.51 -24.09
N GLY A 50 -6.59 -3.83 -24.28
CA GLY A 50 -5.78 -4.87 -23.65
C GLY A 50 -6.11 -5.17 -22.19
N ARG A 51 -6.95 -4.36 -21.53
CA ARG A 51 -7.36 -4.61 -20.14
C ARG A 51 -8.32 -5.79 -20.08
N VAL A 52 -8.11 -6.68 -19.12
CA VAL A 52 -9.02 -7.79 -18.82
C VAL A 52 -9.93 -7.38 -17.68
N VAL A 53 -11.25 -7.46 -17.88
CA VAL A 53 -12.23 -6.98 -16.90
C VAL A 53 -13.39 -7.93 -16.67
N GLY A 54 -13.96 -7.87 -15.47
CA GLY A 54 -15.17 -8.56 -15.07
C GLY A 54 -16.12 -7.61 -14.35
N LYS A 55 -17.42 -7.90 -14.36
CA LYS A 55 -18.42 -7.14 -13.60
C LYS A 55 -18.95 -8.02 -12.46
N VAL A 56 -18.96 -7.49 -11.25
CA VAL A 56 -19.48 -8.18 -10.06
C VAL A 56 -20.38 -7.22 -9.26
N ALA A 57 -21.20 -7.76 -8.36
CA ALA A 57 -21.86 -6.92 -7.35
C ALA A 57 -20.81 -6.34 -6.40
N GLU A 58 -21.01 -5.10 -5.98
CA GLU A 58 -20.12 -4.43 -5.03
C GLU A 58 -20.06 -5.18 -3.68
N SER A 59 -21.18 -5.78 -3.29
CA SER A 59 -21.29 -6.66 -2.12
C SER A 59 -20.57 -8.00 -2.26
N GLU A 60 -19.96 -8.31 -3.40
CA GLU A 60 -19.08 -9.49 -3.53
C GLU A 60 -17.62 -9.17 -3.17
N LEU A 61 -17.29 -7.88 -2.99
CA LEU A 61 -15.94 -7.49 -2.57
C LEU A 61 -15.78 -7.75 -1.07
N PHE A 62 -14.66 -8.39 -0.73
CA PHE A 62 -14.28 -8.61 0.67
C PHE A 62 -13.78 -7.32 1.33
N GLU A 63 -13.03 -6.53 0.57
CA GLU A 63 -12.46 -5.27 1.04
C GLU A 63 -12.39 -4.26 -0.11
N ARG A 64 -12.52 -2.98 0.22
CA ARG A 64 -12.22 -1.86 -0.67
C ARG A 64 -11.22 -0.92 -0.03
N PHE A 65 -10.25 -0.52 -0.82
CA PHE A 65 -9.21 0.40 -0.38
C PHE A 65 -8.76 1.28 -1.53
N SER A 66 -8.04 2.34 -1.20
CA SER A 66 -7.30 3.15 -2.16
C SER A 66 -5.82 3.09 -1.85
N LEU A 67 -5.02 3.10 -2.92
CA LEU A 67 -3.57 3.26 -2.84
C LEU A 67 -3.18 4.66 -3.31
N SER A 68 -2.20 5.24 -2.65
CA SER A 68 -1.58 6.50 -3.05
C SER A 68 -0.09 6.42 -2.78
N THR A 69 0.73 6.77 -3.75
CA THR A 69 2.18 6.78 -3.62
C THR A 69 2.64 8.17 -3.23
N TYR A 70 3.43 8.27 -2.17
CA TYR A 70 4.01 9.52 -1.70
C TYR A 70 5.53 9.47 -1.75
N GLY A 71 6.16 10.64 -1.90
CA GLY A 71 7.59 10.84 -1.82
C GLY A 71 7.95 11.92 -0.80
N LEU A 72 9.13 11.79 -0.20
CA LEU A 72 9.73 12.80 0.67
C LEU A 72 10.93 13.45 -0.05
N VAL A 73 10.86 14.76 -0.26
CA VAL A 73 11.91 15.56 -0.91
C VAL A 73 12.15 16.80 -0.04
N ASP A 74 13.39 17.06 0.35
CA ASP A 74 13.77 18.20 1.21
C ASP A 74 12.93 18.32 2.50
N GLY A 75 12.56 17.17 3.08
CA GLY A 75 11.72 17.10 4.29
C GLY A 75 10.23 17.36 4.05
N GLU A 76 9.83 17.61 2.81
CA GLU A 76 8.46 17.89 2.42
C GLU A 76 7.80 16.67 1.77
N ARG A 77 6.53 16.45 2.08
CA ARG A 77 5.76 15.33 1.54
C ARG A 77 4.98 15.72 0.29
N TYR A 78 5.12 14.88 -0.74
CA TYR A 78 4.43 15.01 -2.01
C TYR A 78 3.65 13.75 -2.36
N LEU A 79 2.45 13.90 -2.89
CA LEU A 79 1.76 12.86 -3.63
C LEU A 79 2.42 12.72 -5.00
N VAL A 80 2.72 11.49 -5.41
CA VAL A 80 3.23 11.21 -6.75
C VAL A 80 2.04 11.12 -7.70
N THR A 81 2.04 11.97 -8.73
CA THR A 81 0.92 12.08 -9.68
C THR A 81 1.26 11.48 -11.04
N GLY A 82 2.52 11.16 -11.29
CA GLY A 82 2.99 10.55 -12.52
C GLY A 82 4.51 10.40 -12.57
N GLU A 83 5.00 9.87 -13.67
CA GLU A 83 6.42 9.73 -13.97
C GLU A 83 6.64 10.08 -15.45
N ASP A 84 7.71 10.82 -15.73
CA ASP A 84 8.20 11.12 -17.06
C ASP A 84 9.71 10.89 -17.10
N GLY A 85 10.14 9.82 -17.79
CA GLY A 85 11.53 9.39 -17.78
C GLY A 85 12.00 8.99 -16.37
N ASP A 86 13.00 9.71 -15.86
CA ASP A 86 13.57 9.53 -14.52
C ASP A 86 12.99 10.50 -13.47
N ARG A 87 12.05 11.38 -13.88
CA ARG A 87 11.43 12.38 -13.02
C ARG A 87 10.03 11.96 -12.61
N LEU A 88 9.75 12.09 -11.32
CA LEU A 88 8.42 11.99 -10.75
C LEU A 88 7.72 13.34 -10.86
N GLN A 89 6.45 13.31 -11.27
CA GLN A 89 5.54 14.43 -11.16
C GLN A 89 4.92 14.41 -9.76
N LEU A 90 4.98 15.55 -9.07
CA LEU A 90 4.69 15.65 -7.65
C LEU A 90 3.63 16.72 -7.38
N SER A 91 2.72 16.43 -6.47
CA SER A 91 1.79 17.39 -5.87
C SER A 91 2.08 17.51 -4.39
N TRP A 92 2.47 18.71 -3.95
CA TRP A 92 2.83 18.95 -2.55
C TRP A 92 1.60 18.88 -1.67
N THR A 93 1.73 18.18 -0.54
CA THR A 93 0.62 17.96 0.40
C THR A 93 0.44 19.10 1.41
N GLY A 94 1.36 20.06 1.43
CA GLY A 94 1.28 21.25 2.26
C GLY A 94 0.23 22.26 1.75
N ARG A 95 -0.09 23.23 2.61
CA ARG A 95 -1.12 24.24 2.35
C ARG A 95 -0.59 25.68 2.38
N ASP A 96 0.68 25.87 2.72
CA ASP A 96 1.30 27.19 2.87
C ASP A 96 1.85 27.70 1.53
N ALA A 97 1.22 28.75 1.00
CA ALA A 97 1.59 29.32 -0.29
C ALA A 97 2.93 30.10 -0.28
N VAL A 98 3.41 30.58 0.88
CA VAL A 98 4.73 31.19 1.00
C VAL A 98 5.78 30.10 0.90
N ARG A 99 5.62 29.05 1.72
CA ARG A 99 6.49 27.87 1.69
C ARG A 99 6.52 27.21 0.31
N ALA A 100 5.38 27.09 -0.37
CA ALA A 100 5.33 26.55 -1.73
C ALA A 100 6.20 27.36 -2.73
N ARG A 101 6.25 28.69 -2.60
CA ARG A 101 7.09 29.55 -3.44
C ARG A 101 8.58 29.39 -3.12
N GLU A 102 8.93 29.24 -1.83
CA GLU A 102 10.30 28.95 -1.41
C GLU A 102 10.82 27.62 -1.98
N LEU A 103 9.94 26.62 -2.07
CA LEU A 103 10.23 25.31 -2.66
C LEU A 103 10.25 25.34 -4.20
N GLY A 104 10.02 26.50 -4.83
CA GLY A 104 10.01 26.64 -6.29
C GLY A 104 8.83 25.94 -6.99
N LEU A 105 7.74 25.67 -6.26
CA LEU A 105 6.58 24.95 -6.80
C LEU A 105 5.74 25.82 -7.73
N THR A 106 5.21 25.19 -8.77
CA THR A 106 4.22 25.80 -9.65
C THR A 106 2.88 25.86 -8.91
N VAL A 107 2.30 27.06 -8.84
CA VAL A 107 1.01 27.30 -8.18
C VAL A 107 -0.09 27.31 -9.23
N TYR A 108 -1.07 26.44 -9.06
CA TYR A 108 -2.34 26.55 -9.77
C TYR A 108 -3.43 26.83 -8.73
N GLU A 109 -4.01 28.04 -8.81
CA GLU A 109 -4.90 28.63 -7.79
C GLU A 109 -6.05 27.73 -7.31
N ARG A 110 -6.42 26.69 -8.08
CA ARG A 110 -7.53 25.77 -7.77
C ARG A 110 -7.16 24.30 -7.67
N THR A 111 -5.93 23.91 -8.02
CA THR A 111 -5.55 22.49 -8.12
C THR A 111 -4.37 22.09 -7.23
N GLY A 112 -3.64 23.05 -6.65
CA GLY A 112 -2.59 22.81 -5.67
C GLY A 112 -1.21 23.29 -6.11
N PHE A 113 -0.20 22.77 -5.44
CA PHE A 113 1.21 23.11 -5.65
C PHE A 113 1.93 21.91 -6.28
N PHE A 114 2.65 22.13 -7.37
CA PHE A 114 3.22 21.05 -8.18
C PHE A 114 4.70 21.25 -8.44
N GLY A 115 5.42 20.15 -8.54
CA GLY A 115 6.84 20.11 -8.86
C GLY A 115 7.23 18.79 -9.50
N SER A 116 8.52 18.61 -9.68
CA SER A 116 9.08 17.32 -10.08
C SER A 116 10.39 17.07 -9.37
N ALA A 117 10.71 15.79 -9.15
CA ALA A 117 11.98 15.38 -8.58
C ALA A 117 12.46 14.11 -9.29
N THR A 118 13.77 13.95 -9.44
CA THR A 118 14.40 12.68 -9.80
C THR A 118 14.28 11.70 -8.65
N ARG A 119 14.41 10.41 -8.95
CA ARG A 119 14.43 9.35 -7.92
C ARG A 119 15.61 9.49 -6.94
N ALA A 120 16.69 10.16 -7.34
CA ALA A 120 17.86 10.39 -6.49
C ALA A 120 17.63 11.50 -5.44
N GLU A 121 16.70 12.41 -5.69
CA GLU A 121 16.31 13.48 -4.75
C GLU A 121 15.33 12.99 -3.66
N LEU A 122 14.79 11.77 -3.82
CA LEU A 122 13.89 11.18 -2.83
C LEU A 122 14.68 10.67 -1.61
N VAL A 123 14.26 11.12 -0.44
CA VAL A 123 14.70 10.55 0.84
C VAL A 123 13.89 9.30 1.18
N ALA A 124 12.62 9.26 0.75
CA ALA A 124 11.73 8.11 0.89
C ALA A 124 10.67 8.11 -0.21
N LEU A 125 10.14 6.92 -0.50
CA LEU A 125 8.93 6.72 -1.29
C LEU A 125 8.12 5.61 -0.62
N TRP A 126 6.82 5.83 -0.42
CA TRP A 126 5.95 4.84 0.19
C TRP A 126 4.59 4.80 -0.47
N GLN A 127 3.97 3.63 -0.41
CA GLN A 127 2.58 3.43 -0.77
C GLN A 127 1.74 3.50 0.51
N GLN A 128 0.78 4.41 0.55
CA GLN A 128 -0.24 4.46 1.60
C GLN A 128 -1.49 3.72 1.11
N ARG A 129 -1.97 2.79 1.92
CA ARG A 129 -3.27 2.13 1.77
C ARG A 129 -4.26 2.74 2.75
N THR A 130 -5.42 3.13 2.24
CA THR A 130 -6.54 3.59 3.06
C THR A 130 -7.77 2.76 2.74
N GLU A 131 -8.31 2.05 3.72
CA GLU A 131 -9.58 1.34 3.63
C GLU A 131 -10.69 2.37 3.38
N THR A 132 -11.46 2.18 2.31
CA THR A 132 -12.53 3.11 1.92
C THR A 132 -13.92 2.55 2.21
N ALA A 133 -14.02 1.23 2.30
CA ALA A 133 -15.17 0.51 2.81
C ALA A 133 -14.72 -0.92 3.11
N ARG A 134 -15.03 -1.42 4.31
CA ARG A 134 -15.08 -2.86 4.55
C ARG A 134 -16.50 -3.34 4.34
N ALA A 135 -16.63 -4.57 3.89
CA ALA A 135 -17.91 -5.22 3.73
C ALA A 135 -18.43 -5.72 5.09
N ASP A 136 -18.63 -4.81 6.04
CA ASP A 136 -19.23 -5.16 7.35
C ASP A 136 -20.70 -5.62 7.21
N ASP A 137 -21.24 -5.67 5.98
CA ASP A 137 -22.56 -6.24 5.59
C ASP A 137 -22.48 -7.50 4.71
N VAL A 138 -21.29 -8.08 4.47
CA VAL A 138 -21.11 -9.23 3.56
C VAL A 138 -20.56 -10.45 4.28
N ARG A 139 -21.14 -11.61 3.94
CA ARG A 139 -20.73 -12.95 4.38
C ARG A 139 -19.22 -13.05 4.57
N SER A 140 -18.84 -13.54 5.76
CA SER A 140 -17.54 -14.16 6.02
C SER A 140 -17.05 -14.88 4.77
N ASP A 141 -15.82 -14.59 4.35
CA ASP A 141 -15.09 -15.36 3.33
C ASP A 141 -14.68 -16.72 3.94
N ALA A 142 -15.64 -17.41 4.55
CA ALA A 142 -15.46 -18.69 5.25
C ALA A 142 -14.94 -19.78 4.29
N ASP A 143 -15.20 -19.61 3.00
CA ASP A 143 -14.75 -20.52 1.94
C ASP A 143 -13.36 -20.16 1.40
N ARG A 144 -12.74 -19.05 1.83
CA ARG A 144 -11.37 -18.75 1.44
C ARG A 144 -10.41 -19.70 2.15
N PRO A 145 -9.56 -20.42 1.39
CA PRO A 145 -8.53 -21.23 2.02
C PRO A 145 -7.59 -20.31 2.81
N LEU A 146 -7.50 -20.57 4.10
CA LEU A 146 -6.54 -19.92 4.97
C LEU A 146 -5.14 -20.21 4.43
N ARG A 147 -4.40 -19.15 4.12
CA ARG A 147 -3.00 -19.25 3.74
C ARG A 147 -2.15 -19.29 4.99
N THR A 148 -1.20 -20.22 5.02
CA THR A 148 -0.16 -20.27 6.04
C THR A 148 0.75 -19.05 5.97
N GLU A 149 1.45 -18.75 7.06
CA GLU A 149 2.48 -17.71 7.08
C GLU A 149 3.55 -17.93 5.99
N ALA A 150 3.95 -19.18 5.75
CA ALA A 150 4.93 -19.51 4.71
C ALA A 150 4.42 -19.16 3.30
N GLU A 151 3.17 -19.51 2.99
CA GLU A 151 2.53 -19.18 1.70
C GLU A 151 2.37 -17.66 1.52
N LEU A 152 2.04 -16.93 2.59
CA LEU A 152 1.90 -15.47 2.56
C LEU A 152 3.25 -14.78 2.35
N ARG A 153 4.31 -15.22 3.02
CA ARG A 153 5.67 -14.73 2.80
C ARG A 153 6.14 -15.00 1.37
N GLN A 154 5.82 -16.16 0.82
CA GLN A 154 6.13 -16.48 -0.58
C GLN A 154 5.33 -15.60 -1.55
N ALA A 155 4.05 -15.33 -1.28
CA ALA A 155 3.21 -14.45 -2.08
C ALA A 155 3.72 -13.00 -2.07
N ILE A 156 4.18 -12.50 -0.92
CA ILE A 156 4.84 -11.20 -0.78
C ILE A 156 6.08 -11.15 -1.69
N SER A 157 7.00 -12.12 -1.56
CA SER A 157 8.20 -12.17 -2.38
C SER A 157 7.89 -12.22 -3.88
N ALA A 158 6.94 -13.07 -4.31
CA ALA A 158 6.56 -13.19 -5.71
C ALA A 158 6.00 -11.87 -6.28
N ALA A 159 5.11 -11.19 -5.55
CA ALA A 159 4.53 -9.92 -5.97
C ALA A 159 5.57 -8.77 -5.99
N VAL A 160 6.55 -8.81 -5.07
CA VAL A 160 7.69 -7.89 -5.07
C VAL A 160 8.58 -8.13 -6.29
N ILE A 161 8.94 -9.37 -6.59
CA ILE A 161 9.78 -9.74 -7.75
C ILE A 161 9.11 -9.34 -9.06
N ALA A 162 7.79 -9.47 -9.16
CA ALA A 162 7.03 -9.07 -10.34
C ALA A 162 7.05 -7.55 -10.61
N SER A 163 7.39 -6.72 -9.61
CA SER A 163 7.34 -5.26 -9.71
C SER A 163 8.66 -4.54 -9.45
N VAL A 164 9.67 -5.22 -8.91
CA VAL A 164 10.97 -4.61 -8.62
C VAL A 164 11.72 -4.28 -9.91
N PRO A 165 12.21 -3.03 -10.08
CA PRO A 165 13.05 -2.68 -11.22
C PRO A 165 14.42 -3.39 -11.15
N PRO A 166 14.85 -4.14 -12.17
CA PRO A 166 16.21 -4.68 -12.23
C PRO A 166 17.25 -3.59 -12.55
N PRO A 167 18.54 -3.81 -12.21
CA PRO A 167 19.07 -4.93 -11.44
C PRO A 167 18.92 -4.73 -9.93
N TRP A 168 18.72 -5.82 -9.19
CA TRP A 168 18.68 -5.81 -7.73
C TRP A 168 19.40 -7.05 -7.16
N ARG A 169 19.92 -6.94 -5.95
CA ARG A 169 20.55 -8.04 -5.18
C ARG A 169 19.75 -8.40 -3.93
N ALA A 170 18.98 -7.47 -3.41
CA ALA A 170 18.03 -7.72 -2.34
C ALA A 170 16.93 -6.66 -2.41
N VAL A 171 15.82 -6.94 -1.75
CA VAL A 171 14.76 -5.98 -1.48
C VAL A 171 14.49 -5.94 0.00
N ASP A 172 14.47 -4.75 0.57
CA ASP A 172 13.96 -4.51 1.92
C ASP A 172 12.54 -3.96 1.83
N LEU A 173 11.64 -4.55 2.61
CA LEU A 173 10.24 -4.14 2.74
C LEU A 173 10.01 -3.71 4.18
N GLU A 174 9.36 -2.56 4.35
CA GLU A 174 8.84 -2.11 5.64
C GLU A 174 7.34 -1.89 5.49
N PHE A 175 6.57 -2.61 6.29
CA PHE A 175 5.12 -2.54 6.28
C PHE A 175 4.64 -2.17 7.66
N ARG A 176 3.66 -1.27 7.73
CA ARG A 176 2.99 -0.87 8.97
C ARG A 176 1.50 -0.73 8.72
N GLU A 177 0.69 -1.20 9.66
CA GLU A 177 -0.77 -1.17 9.55
C GLU A 177 -1.40 -0.97 10.92
N VAL A 178 -2.42 -0.11 10.96
CA VAL A 178 -3.35 0.03 12.07
C VAL A 178 -4.75 0.25 11.50
N GLY A 179 -5.68 -0.66 11.80
CA GLY A 179 -7.05 -0.60 11.29
C GLY A 179 -7.10 -0.48 9.77
N GLY A 180 -7.76 0.58 9.27
CA GLY A 180 -7.88 0.86 7.84
C GLY A 180 -6.73 1.68 7.23
N HIS A 181 -5.60 1.85 7.92
CA HIS A 181 -4.48 2.67 7.47
C HIS A 181 -3.18 1.87 7.44
N ALA A 182 -2.54 1.77 6.28
CA ALA A 182 -1.25 1.10 6.14
C ALA A 182 -0.26 1.91 5.30
N GLU A 183 1.03 1.75 5.58
CA GLU A 183 2.13 2.28 4.78
C GLU A 183 3.09 1.13 4.39
N LEU A 184 3.56 1.14 3.15
CA LEU A 184 4.50 0.16 2.60
C LEU A 184 5.66 0.89 1.92
N ILE A 185 6.88 0.62 2.38
CA ILE A 185 8.12 1.07 1.74
C ILE A 185 8.80 -0.13 1.11
N CYS A 186 9.26 0.05 -0.12
CA CYS A 186 10.07 -0.93 -0.83
C CYS A 186 11.34 -0.28 -1.33
N ARG A 187 12.48 -0.91 -1.00
CA ARG A 187 13.80 -0.42 -1.37
C ARG A 187 14.64 -1.56 -1.91
N SER A 188 15.19 -1.38 -3.11
CA SER A 188 16.01 -2.38 -3.77
C SER A 188 17.45 -1.98 -3.60
N VAL A 189 18.30 -2.96 -3.38
CA VAL A 189 19.74 -2.74 -3.23
C VAL A 189 20.39 -3.23 -4.51
N GLY A 190 20.99 -2.32 -5.27
CA GLY A 190 21.70 -2.64 -6.50
C GLY A 190 23.06 -3.31 -6.26
N ALA A 191 23.74 -3.68 -7.36
CA ALA A 191 25.10 -4.23 -7.28
C ALA A 191 26.14 -3.20 -6.79
N ASP A 192 25.83 -1.92 -7.01
CA ASP A 192 26.56 -0.74 -6.53
C ASP A 192 26.32 -0.44 -5.04
N GLY A 193 25.44 -1.20 -4.39
CA GLY A 193 25.01 -0.94 -3.01
C GLY A 193 24.03 0.22 -2.87
N ALA A 194 23.67 0.89 -3.96
CA ALA A 194 22.73 2.01 -3.91
C ALA A 194 21.30 1.49 -3.68
N ALA A 195 20.62 2.15 -2.75
CA ALA A 195 19.20 1.97 -2.49
C ALA A 195 18.35 2.69 -3.54
N ARG A 196 17.33 2.01 -4.07
CA ARG A 196 16.35 2.60 -4.99
C ARG A 196 14.94 2.30 -4.52
N PHE A 197 14.13 3.34 -4.38
CA PHE A 197 12.73 3.18 -3.99
C PHE A 197 11.81 3.00 -5.21
N TRP A 198 10.74 2.24 -5.02
CA TRP A 198 9.64 2.12 -5.99
C TRP A 198 8.32 1.80 -5.28
N SER A 199 7.21 1.99 -5.99
CA SER A 199 5.88 1.59 -5.51
C SER A 199 5.58 0.17 -6.01
N PRO A 200 5.35 -0.81 -5.13
CA PRO A 200 5.22 -2.21 -5.50
C PRO A 200 3.82 -2.56 -6.02
N HIS A 201 3.68 -3.79 -6.54
CA HIS A 201 2.38 -4.35 -6.92
C HIS A 201 1.37 -4.30 -5.75
N PRO A 202 0.09 -3.94 -5.97
CA PRO A 202 -0.95 -3.87 -4.93
C PRO A 202 -1.13 -5.13 -4.08
N ALA A 203 -0.80 -6.30 -4.64
CA ALA A 203 -0.87 -7.57 -3.93
C ALA A 203 0.09 -7.66 -2.74
N VAL A 204 1.16 -6.85 -2.69
CA VAL A 204 2.14 -6.88 -1.60
C VAL A 204 1.51 -6.41 -0.28
N SER A 205 0.88 -5.24 -0.24
CA SER A 205 0.22 -4.73 0.97
C SER A 205 -0.96 -5.63 1.39
N GLN A 206 -1.67 -6.21 0.43
CA GLN A 206 -2.72 -7.20 0.71
C GLN A 206 -2.18 -8.45 1.42
N ALA A 207 -1.09 -9.03 0.92
CA ALA A 207 -0.51 -10.23 1.50
C ALA A 207 0.09 -9.97 2.89
N PHE A 208 0.63 -8.77 3.14
CA PHE A 208 1.04 -8.34 4.48
C PHE A 208 -0.12 -8.23 5.47
N GLY A 209 -1.24 -7.60 5.09
CA GLY A 209 -2.42 -7.51 5.97
C GLY A 209 -3.02 -8.87 6.33
N GLU A 210 -2.96 -9.83 5.40
CA GLU A 210 -3.32 -11.22 5.70
C GLU A 210 -2.32 -11.92 6.60
N LEU A 211 -1.01 -11.75 6.35
CA LEU A 211 0.03 -12.30 7.21
C LEU A 211 -0.13 -11.79 8.64
N ARG A 212 -0.43 -10.50 8.80
CA ARG A 212 -0.73 -9.87 10.07
C ARG A 212 -1.86 -10.55 10.83
N THR A 213 -2.94 -10.86 10.13
CA THR A 213 -4.11 -11.53 10.71
C THR A 213 -3.81 -13.00 11.04
N THR A 214 -3.05 -13.69 10.20
CA THR A 214 -2.65 -15.10 10.42
C THR A 214 -1.65 -15.25 11.57
N SER A 215 -0.73 -14.29 11.76
CA SER A 215 0.30 -14.30 12.80
C SER A 215 -0.20 -13.74 14.16
N ALA A 216 -1.51 -13.62 14.37
CA ALA A 216 -2.08 -13.07 15.60
C ALA A 216 -1.74 -13.91 16.83
N ALA A 217 -1.10 -13.29 17.83
CA ALA A 217 -0.95 -13.87 19.17
C ALA A 217 -2.13 -13.40 20.03
N SER A 218 -2.87 -14.34 20.63
CA SER A 218 -4.19 -14.10 21.22
C SER A 218 -4.24 -13.07 22.37
N GLU A 219 -3.12 -12.70 22.97
CA GLU A 219 -3.09 -11.87 24.18
C GLU A 219 -2.58 -10.42 23.98
N ARG A 220 -1.94 -10.10 22.84
CA ARG A 220 -1.36 -8.76 22.59
C ARG A 220 -1.88 -8.10 21.31
N GLY A 221 -2.84 -8.73 20.65
CA GLY A 221 -3.29 -8.37 19.32
C GLY A 221 -2.29 -8.82 18.24
N VAL A 222 -2.48 -8.29 17.03
CA VAL A 222 -1.54 -8.48 15.92
C VAL A 222 -0.44 -7.44 15.96
N TRP A 223 0.72 -7.72 15.37
CA TRP A 223 1.80 -6.74 15.22
C TRP A 223 1.36 -5.52 14.38
N LEU A 224 1.97 -4.35 14.61
CA LEU A 224 1.64 -3.09 13.91
C LEU A 224 2.65 -2.71 12.83
N ALA A 225 3.88 -3.21 12.90
CA ALA A 225 4.81 -3.14 11.79
C ALA A 225 5.65 -4.40 11.66
N ALA A 226 6.06 -4.67 10.41
CA ALA A 226 6.90 -5.78 10.05
C ALA A 226 7.94 -5.33 9.01
N ALA A 227 9.15 -5.84 9.13
CA ALA A 227 10.17 -5.75 8.10
C ALA A 227 10.45 -7.14 7.52
N LEU A 228 10.53 -7.24 6.20
CA LEU A 228 10.85 -8.47 5.48
C LEU A 228 11.86 -8.17 4.39
N ARG A 229 12.88 -9.03 4.28
CA ARG A 229 13.88 -8.94 3.22
C ARG A 229 13.65 -10.03 2.17
N VAL A 230 13.62 -9.69 0.89
CA VAL A 230 13.68 -10.66 -0.21
C VAL A 230 15.15 -10.86 -0.61
N ARG A 231 15.58 -12.12 -0.64
CA ARG A 231 16.95 -12.53 -0.98
C ARG A 231 17.21 -12.46 -2.49
N PRO A 232 18.47 -12.48 -2.94
CA PRO A 232 18.81 -12.43 -4.38
C PRO A 232 18.16 -13.54 -5.23
N ASP A 233 17.88 -14.70 -4.63
CA ASP A 233 17.22 -15.83 -5.28
C ASP A 233 15.68 -15.69 -5.33
N GLY A 234 15.15 -14.58 -4.82
CA GLY A 234 13.72 -14.31 -4.72
C GLY A 234 13.02 -14.95 -3.53
N SER A 235 13.74 -15.67 -2.66
CA SER A 235 13.15 -16.28 -1.48
C SER A 235 12.87 -15.26 -0.37
N PRO A 236 11.81 -15.43 0.45
CA PRO A 236 11.59 -14.60 1.62
C PRO A 236 12.64 -14.87 2.70
N GLY A 237 13.27 -13.80 3.17
CA GLY A 237 14.12 -13.73 4.36
C GLY A 237 13.31 -13.78 5.66
N GLY A 238 13.98 -13.62 6.79
CA GLY A 238 13.31 -13.50 8.10
C GLY A 238 12.38 -12.28 8.16
N ILE A 239 11.35 -12.39 8.99
CA ILE A 239 10.45 -11.29 9.32
C ILE A 239 10.73 -10.83 10.75
N SER A 240 10.77 -9.53 10.97
CA SER A 240 10.89 -8.92 12.30
C SER A 240 9.71 -7.99 12.52
N HIS A 241 9.18 -7.96 13.74
CA HIS A 241 8.05 -7.10 14.10
C HIS A 241 8.50 -5.99 15.06
N ASP A 242 7.95 -4.79 14.88
CA ASP A 242 8.18 -3.65 15.76
C ASP A 242 6.92 -2.80 15.86
N ASP A 243 6.27 -2.81 17.02
CA ASP A 243 5.06 -2.02 17.24
C ASP A 243 5.38 -0.53 17.48
N GLU A 244 6.62 -0.18 17.87
CA GLU A 244 7.06 1.20 18.05
C GLU A 244 7.58 1.77 16.72
N THR A 245 6.65 1.89 15.77
CA THR A 245 6.95 2.35 14.41
C THR A 245 6.89 3.87 14.28
N THR A 246 7.53 4.39 13.23
CA THR A 246 7.40 5.79 12.82
C THR A 246 6.57 5.86 11.55
N TRP A 247 5.46 6.60 11.63
CA TRP A 247 4.55 6.84 10.51
C TRP A 247 5.01 8.06 9.70
N PHE A 248 4.92 7.99 8.37
CA PHE A 248 5.08 9.22 7.55
C PHE A 248 3.86 10.12 7.70
N VAL A 249 2.68 9.51 7.87
CA VAL A 249 1.42 10.20 8.16
C VAL A 249 0.82 9.58 9.41
N PRO A 250 0.64 10.34 10.50
CA PRO A 250 -0.02 9.82 11.68
C PRO A 250 -1.38 9.19 11.31
N PRO A 251 -1.66 7.95 11.73
CA PRO A 251 -2.91 7.28 11.41
C PRO A 251 -4.10 8.09 11.92
N PRO A 252 -5.22 8.13 11.17
CA PRO A 252 -6.42 8.76 11.65
C PRO A 252 -6.97 8.01 12.86
N ILE A 253 -7.58 8.74 13.78
CA ILE A 253 -8.14 8.20 15.00
C ILE A 253 -9.15 7.06 14.75
N ALA A 254 -9.98 7.17 13.70
CA ALA A 254 -10.91 6.12 13.31
C ALA A 254 -10.22 4.79 12.99
N ALA A 255 -8.97 4.81 12.50
CA ALA A 255 -8.19 3.61 12.25
C ALA A 255 -7.72 2.95 13.56
N LEU A 256 -7.43 3.74 14.61
CA LEU A 256 -7.10 3.21 15.94
C LEU A 256 -8.31 2.53 16.58
N ASP A 257 -9.48 3.16 16.49
CA ASP A 257 -10.73 2.60 17.03
C ASP A 257 -11.10 1.30 16.28
N THR A 258 -10.92 1.29 14.95
CA THR A 258 -11.08 0.10 14.09
C THR A 258 -10.12 -1.03 14.48
N GLU A 259 -8.84 -0.69 14.73
CA GLU A 259 -7.83 -1.67 15.14
C GLU A 259 -8.22 -2.37 16.44
N ILE A 260 -8.62 -1.62 17.48
CA ILE A 260 -9.04 -2.20 18.77
C ILE A 260 -10.25 -3.12 18.59
N SER A 261 -11.19 -2.74 17.72
CA SER A 261 -12.37 -3.57 17.44
C SER A 261 -12.01 -4.89 16.76
N ARG A 262 -11.03 -4.91 15.86
CA ARG A 262 -10.65 -6.10 15.07
C ARG A 262 -9.63 -6.98 15.79
N HIS A 263 -8.69 -6.34 16.46
CA HIS A 263 -7.56 -6.98 17.14
C HIS A 263 -7.40 -6.37 18.54
N PRO A 264 -8.22 -6.81 19.51
CA PRO A 264 -8.15 -6.29 20.87
C PRO A 264 -6.74 -6.36 21.42
N ARG A 265 -6.26 -5.24 21.95
CA ARG A 265 -5.00 -5.14 22.69
C ARG A 265 -5.18 -4.33 23.97
N PRO A 266 -4.59 -4.77 25.09
CA PRO A 266 -4.67 -4.05 26.35
C PRO A 266 -3.92 -2.71 26.27
N GLU A 267 -4.24 -1.78 27.16
CA GLU A 267 -3.73 -0.40 27.11
C GLU A 267 -2.21 -0.32 27.28
N ASP A 268 -1.62 -1.20 28.10
CA ASP A 268 -0.19 -1.34 28.33
C ASP A 268 0.57 -1.88 27.11
N ALA A 269 -0.11 -2.66 26.25
CA ALA A 269 0.42 -3.15 24.98
C ALA A 269 0.28 -2.14 23.81
N ARG A 270 -0.26 -0.94 24.05
CA ARG A 270 -0.29 0.13 23.03
C ARG A 270 1.09 0.80 22.95
N PRO A 271 1.63 1.09 21.77
CA PRO A 271 2.91 1.79 21.63
C PRO A 271 2.81 3.28 22.00
N ALA A 272 3.95 3.95 22.16
CA ALA A 272 4.01 5.34 22.60
C ALA A 272 3.35 6.31 21.60
N TRP A 273 3.59 6.11 20.30
CA TRP A 273 2.94 6.93 19.26
C TRP A 273 1.41 6.85 19.33
N TRP A 274 0.85 5.67 19.64
CA TRP A 274 -0.59 5.49 19.75
C TRP A 274 -1.13 6.30 20.92
N ARG A 275 -0.51 6.12 22.10
CA ARG A 275 -0.90 6.87 23.31
C ARG A 275 -0.83 8.38 23.09
N ALA A 276 0.22 8.86 22.42
CA ALA A 276 0.36 10.28 22.10
C ALA A 276 -0.80 10.80 21.24
N LEU A 277 -1.21 10.07 20.21
CA LEU A 277 -2.36 10.43 19.37
C LEU A 277 -3.68 10.45 20.15
N THR A 278 -3.88 9.49 21.05
CA THR A 278 -5.12 9.41 21.83
C THR A 278 -5.17 10.39 22.99
N ASN A 279 -4.04 10.78 23.56
CA ASN A 279 -3.98 11.74 24.67
C ASN A 279 -4.35 13.16 24.22
N ASN A 280 -4.06 13.51 22.97
CA ASN A 280 -4.51 14.76 22.35
C ASN A 280 -6.04 14.84 22.15
N ARG A 281 -6.81 13.83 22.56
CA ARG A 281 -8.29 13.87 22.63
C ARG A 281 -8.82 14.53 23.91
N ARG A 282 -7.98 14.77 24.94
CA ARG A 282 -8.39 15.33 26.24
C ARG A 282 -8.21 16.84 26.31
#